data_AF-A0A0M0K765-F1
#
_entry.id   AF-A0A0M0K765-F1
#
_cell.length_a   1.000
_cell.length_b   1.000
_cell.length_c   1.000
_cell.angle_alpha   90.00
_cell.angle_beta   90.00
_cell.angle_gamma   90.00
#
_symmetry.space_group_name_H-M   'P 1'
#
loop_
_entity.id
_entity.type
_entity.pdbx_description
1 polymer ?
#
loop_
_entity_poly.entity_id
_entity_poly.type
_entity_poly.pdbx_seq_one_letter_code
_entity_poly.pdbx_strand_id
1 'polypeptide(L)' 'MAQRIRDGDQVACTTKGPVPVLIAVKAIAIANTYLADDGKQIKFTVSICDLENPEIRSDTVTSTYLHFALLAR' A
#
# COMPACT_ATOMS: atom_id res chain seq x y z
N MET A 1 -7.53 -2.05 5.32
CA MET A 1 -7.05 -0.67 5.04
C MET A 1 -8.02 0.37 5.58
N ALA A 2 -9.30 0.37 5.14
CA ALA A 2 -10.30 1.36 5.59
C ALA A 2 -10.44 1.46 7.12
N GLN A 3 -10.58 0.34 7.84
CA GLN A 3 -10.71 0.37 9.31
C GLN A 3 -9.53 1.06 10.00
N ARG A 4 -8.29 0.68 9.63
CA ARG A 4 -7.07 1.33 10.16
C ARG A 4 -7.05 2.83 9.91
N ILE A 5 -7.55 3.28 8.75
CA ILE A 5 -7.69 4.71 8.43
C ILE A 5 -8.78 5.39 9.28
N ARG A 6 -9.86 4.67 9.63
CA ARG A 6 -10.85 5.19 10.60
C ARG A 6 -10.21 5.42 11.96
N ASP A 7 -9.42 4.45 12.39
CA ASP A 7 -8.72 4.45 13.68
C ASP A 7 -7.56 5.48 13.74
N GLY A 8 -7.21 6.09 12.59
CA GLY A 8 -6.17 7.12 12.50
C GLY A 8 -4.76 6.57 12.31
N ASP A 9 -4.61 5.27 12.03
CA ASP A 9 -3.32 4.64 11.78
C ASP A 9 -2.64 5.19 10.52
N GLN A 10 -1.31 5.18 10.56
CA GLN A 10 -0.52 5.24 9.33
C GLN A 10 -0.57 3.89 8.63
N VAL A 11 -1.03 3.90 7.37
CA VAL A 11 -1.19 2.69 6.56
C VAL A 11 -0.35 2.81 5.31
N ALA A 12 0.35 1.74 4.98
CA ALA A 12 1.01 1.60 3.70
C ALA A 12 0.79 0.20 3.13
N CYS A 13 0.94 0.05 1.82
CA CYS A 13 1.00 -1.26 1.19
C CYS A 13 2.19 -1.33 0.23
N THR A 14 2.89 -2.47 0.23
CA THR A 14 4.04 -2.70 -0.64
C THR A 14 3.74 -3.86 -1.55
N THR A 15 4.04 -3.72 -2.84
CA THR A 15 3.74 -4.74 -3.86
C THR A 15 4.88 -4.91 -4.84
N LYS A 16 5.00 -6.11 -5.42
CA LYS A 16 5.97 -6.43 -6.47
C LYS A 16 5.27 -7.08 -7.65
N GLY A 17 5.56 -6.58 -8.84
CA GLY A 17 4.99 -7.07 -10.09
C GLY A 17 3.65 -6.42 -10.46
N PRO A 18 3.28 -6.49 -11.74
CA PRO A 18 2.17 -5.71 -12.29
C PRO A 18 0.80 -6.11 -11.73
N VAL A 19 0.57 -7.41 -11.51
CA VAL A 19 -0.73 -7.91 -11.01
C VAL A 19 -0.98 -7.49 -9.56
N PRO A 20 -0.05 -7.68 -8.60
CA PRO A 20 -0.22 -7.15 -7.25
C PRO A 20 -0.38 -5.63 -7.18
N VAL A 21 0.31 -4.88 -8.04
CA VAL A 21 0.14 -3.42 -8.15
C VAL A 21 -1.29 -3.07 -8.54
N LEU A 22 -1.85 -3.73 -9.55
CA LEU A 22 -3.25 -3.53 -9.94
C LEU A 22 -4.22 -3.86 -8.80
N ILE A 23 -3.97 -4.95 -8.06
CA ILE A 23 -4.79 -5.36 -6.92
C ILE A 23 -4.73 -4.28 -5.82
N ALA A 24 -3.54 -3.75 -5.49
CA ALA A 24 -3.40 -2.70 -4.50
C ALA A 24 -4.18 -1.43 -4.86
N VAL A 25 -4.07 -0.96 -6.11
CA VAL A 25 -4.80 0.24 -6.56
C VAL A 25 -6.31 0.02 -6.50
N LYS A 26 -6.80 -1.15 -6.93
CA LYS A 26 -8.23 -1.50 -6.81
C LYS A 26 -8.70 -1.55 -5.34
N ALA A 27 -7.88 -2.12 -4.47
CA ALA A 27 -8.19 -2.19 -3.04
C ALA A 27 -8.27 -0.80 -2.39
N ILE A 28 -7.39 0.14 -2.79
CA ILE A 28 -7.45 1.54 -2.35
C ILE A 28 -8.74 2.21 -2.85
N ALA A 29 -9.12 1.99 -4.10
CA ALA A 29 -10.37 2.54 -4.66
C ALA A 29 -11.61 2.00 -3.94
N ILE A 30 -11.66 0.70 -3.62
CA ILE A 30 -12.74 0.10 -2.82
C ILE A 30 -12.72 0.65 -1.39
N ALA A 31 -11.54 0.82 -0.79
CA ALA A 31 -11.45 1.38 0.56
C ALA A 31 -12.02 2.81 0.64
N ASN A 32 -11.91 3.61 -0.44
CA ASN A 32 -12.58 4.90 -0.54
C ASN A 32 -14.12 4.79 -0.53
N THR A 33 -14.71 3.73 -1.08
CA THR A 33 -16.18 3.56 -1.00
C THR A 33 -16.63 3.28 0.43
N TYR A 34 -15.81 2.61 1.24
CA TYR A 34 -16.13 2.35 2.65
C TYR A 34 -15.93 3.57 3.56
N LEU A 35 -15.10 4.53 3.15
CA LEU A 35 -14.80 5.75 3.90
C LEU A 35 -15.68 6.95 3.50
N ALA A 36 -16.48 6.80 2.45
CA ALA A 36 -17.36 7.84 1.95
C ALA A 36 -18.35 8.33 3.02
N ASP A 37 -18.93 7.41 3.79
CA ASP A 37 -19.87 7.73 4.88
C ASP A 37 -19.17 8.39 6.08
N ASP A 38 -17.85 8.18 6.23
CA ASP A 38 -17.03 8.80 7.29
C ASP A 38 -16.54 10.21 6.90
N GLY A 39 -16.88 10.69 5.70
CA GLY A 39 -16.36 11.95 5.16
C GLY A 39 -14.84 11.94 4.93
N LYS A 40 -14.23 10.74 4.83
CA LYS A 40 -12.79 10.54 4.68
C LYS A 40 -12.45 10.09 3.26
N GLN A 41 -11.27 10.48 2.79
CA GLN A 41 -10.72 10.05 1.50
C GLN A 41 -9.26 9.62 1.63
N ILE A 42 -8.96 8.48 1.04
CA ILE A 42 -7.60 7.98 0.85
C ILE A 42 -6.98 8.67 -0.36
N LYS A 43 -5.85 9.33 -0.11
CA LYS A 43 -4.85 9.70 -1.11
C LYS A 43 -3.60 8.86 -0.87
N PHE A 44 -2.69 8.79 -1.83
CA PHE A 44 -1.45 8.06 -1.64
C PHE A 44 -0.29 8.68 -2.40
N THR A 45 0.91 8.46 -1.90
CA THR A 45 2.15 8.65 -2.64
C THR A 45 2.78 7.30 -2.95
N VAL A 46 3.54 7.23 -4.04
CA VAL A 46 4.22 6.00 -4.45
C VAL A 46 5.72 6.25 -4.42
N SER A 47 6.46 5.33 -3.80
CA SER A 47 7.92 5.28 -3.87
C SER A 47 8.38 3.91 -4.34
N ILE A 48 9.58 3.88 -4.91
CA ILE A 48 10.29 2.64 -5.17
C ILE A 48 11.02 2.29 -3.87
N CYS A 49 10.89 1.05 -3.43
CA CYS A 49 11.54 0.55 -2.21
C CYS A 49 12.18 -0.79 -2.49
N ASP A 50 13.46 -0.89 -2.19
CA ASP A 50 14.20 -2.12 -2.23
C ASP A 50 14.02 -2.86 -0.90
N LEU A 51 13.51 -4.09 -0.97
CA LEU A 51 13.33 -4.96 0.19
C LEU A 51 14.04 -6.29 -0.05
N GLU A 52 14.80 -6.71 0.96
CA GLU A 52 15.40 -8.04 1.01
C GLU A 52 14.53 -8.95 1.87
N ASN A 53 14.26 -10.14 1.35
CA ASN A 53 13.81 -11.24 2.19
C ASN A 53 14.96 -12.25 2.27
N PRO A 54 15.77 -12.21 3.35
CA PRO A 54 16.92 -13.10 3.51
C PRO A 54 16.50 -14.58 3.63
N GLU A 55 15.23 -14.88 3.90
CA GLU A 55 14.72 -16.27 3.95
C GLU A 55 14.46 -16.86 2.55
N ILE A 56 14.48 -16.03 1.49
CA ILE A 56 14.13 -16.44 0.12
C ILE A 56 15.30 -16.26 -0.85
N ARG A 57 16.21 -15.30 -0.60
CA ARG A 57 17.37 -15.00 -1.47
C ARG A 57 18.59 -14.56 -0.66
N SER A 58 19.78 -14.71 -1.27
CA SER A 58 21.06 -14.29 -0.71
C SER A 58 21.19 -12.77 -0.58
N ASP A 59 22.06 -12.36 0.33
CA ASP A 59 22.44 -10.99 0.74
C ASP A 59 22.98 -10.09 -0.40
N THR A 60 23.01 -10.61 -1.63
CA THR A 60 23.51 -9.95 -2.82
C THR A 60 22.42 -9.64 -3.84
N VAL A 61 21.16 -10.07 -3.60
CA VAL A 61 20.06 -9.93 -4.55
C VAL A 61 18.87 -9.22 -3.92
N THR A 62 18.84 -7.91 -4.08
CA THR A 62 17.75 -7.06 -3.63
C THR A 62 16.57 -7.09 -4.61
N SER A 63 15.33 -7.09 -4.09
CA SER A 63 14.13 -7.00 -4.92
C SER A 63 13.51 -5.62 -4.82
N THR A 64 13.18 -5.04 -5.96
CA THR A 64 12.53 -3.72 -6.04
C THR A 64 11.01 -3.84 -6.00
N TYR A 65 10.37 -3.03 -5.16
CA TYR A 65 8.92 -2.98 -4.92
C TYR A 65 8.38 -1.57 -5.15
N LEU A 66 7.07 -1.47 -5.33
CA LEU A 66 6.33 -0.22 -5.20
C LEU A 66 5.69 -0.14 -3.82
N HIS A 67 5.98 0.94 -3.10
CA HIS A 67 5.44 1.25 -1.79
C HIS A 67 4.43 2.39 -1.89
N PHE A 68 3.20 2.12 -1.47
CA PHE A 68 2.09 3.07 -1.45
C PHE A 68 1.90 3.55 -0.01
N ALA A 69 2.29 4.77 0.29
CA ALA A 69 2.01 5.40 1.57
C ALA A 69 0.61 6.05 1.50
N LEU A 70 -0.32 5.59 2.34
CA LEU A 70 -1.69 6.08 2.33
C LEU A 70 -1.83 7.29 3.27
N LEU A 71 -2.46 8.34 2.75
CA LEU A 71 -2.76 9.59 3.43
C LEU A 71 -4.27 9.70 3.55
N ALA A 72 -4.78 9.72 4.78
CA ALA A 72 -6.17 10.01 5.05
C ALA A 72 -6.36 11.53 5.06
N ARG A 73 -7.31 12.03 4.27
CA ARG A 73 -7.79 13.42 4.31
C ARG A 73 -9.27 13.48 4.54
#